data_AF-A0A535JUX9-F1
#
_entry.id   AF-A0A535JUX9-F1
#
_cell.length_a   1.000
_cell.length_b   1.000
_cell.length_c   1.000
_cell.angle_alpha   90.00
_cell.angle_beta   90.00
_cell.angle_gamma   90.00
#
_symmetry.space_group_name_H-M   'P 1'
#
loop_
_entity.id
_entity.type
_entity.pdbx_description
1 polymer ?
#
loop_
_entity_poly.entity_id
_entity_poly.type
_entity_poly.pdbx_seq_one_letter_code
_entity_poly.pdbx_strand_id
1 'polypeptide(L)'
;MTVFAGTPVLPEEKLWIWRVGFPPVRALAAFLAPWRLEGAENIPRSGGYILVANHINWKDPPWIEFALGHAIRYMGKRELFETPVIGFLLRGIGAFPVRRGEADRAALRMALNVIAAGQPLGFFAEGHRSESGQLIRGHPGVAYVAQRSGAPIVPLAVSGTPRARLGAFWRRDILLRVGEQFRASDLDVDPHDAQAVTDAIMRRIAALLPPEMRGVYRSGGGAVGLAKRLELRFEGLREDPPVRDKYELLLRIEAEFIAEADGVVILEQPHFSIVELASQLSMWLESGAATDFNYESMDAEEIILWFRKSGGTWDVGSDWHPDVVQRGFERADLIEAASTYVRAVPIRVRQDLHRDVSKLIKRP
;
A
#
# COMPACT_ATOMS: atom_id res chain seq x y z
N MET A 1 1.74 -6.05 41.65
CA MET A 1 1.93 -5.70 40.23
C MET A 1 2.20 -6.99 39.48
N THR A 2 1.18 -7.60 38.89
CA THR A 2 1.27 -8.96 38.37
C THR A 2 0.75 -8.98 36.93
N VAL A 3 1.69 -9.07 35.99
CA VAL A 3 1.66 -9.93 34.79
C VAL A 3 0.28 -10.15 34.15
N PHE A 4 -0.06 -9.37 33.11
CA PHE A 4 -1.05 -9.77 32.09
C PHE A 4 -0.44 -10.85 31.19
N ALA A 5 -0.26 -12.05 31.72
CA ALA A 5 -0.02 -13.26 30.92
C ALA A 5 -1.35 -14.01 30.81
N GLY A 6 -1.86 -14.14 29.59
CA GLY A 6 -2.74 -15.26 29.22
C GLY A 6 -4.21 -15.17 29.61
N THR A 7 -4.90 -14.04 29.45
CA THR A 7 -6.38 -14.12 29.32
C THR A 7 -6.76 -14.35 27.84
N PRO A 8 -7.50 -15.44 27.55
CA PRO A 8 -7.70 -15.97 26.22
C PRO A 8 -8.79 -15.17 25.50
N VAL A 9 -8.80 -15.26 24.17
CA VAL A 9 -9.96 -15.01 23.29
C VAL A 9 -11.26 -14.86 24.08
N LEU A 10 -11.82 -13.64 24.14
CA LEU A 10 -13.04 -13.41 24.91
C LEU A 10 -14.16 -14.28 24.34
N PRO A 11 -14.76 -15.18 25.13
CA PRO A 11 -15.93 -15.94 24.71
C PRO A 11 -17.04 -14.99 24.25
N GLU A 12 -17.87 -15.39 23.28
CA GLU A 12 -18.90 -14.51 22.72
C GLU A 12 -19.85 -13.95 23.79
N GLU A 13 -20.14 -14.75 24.81
CA GLU A 13 -20.97 -14.37 25.94
C GLU A 13 -20.39 -13.23 26.79
N LYS A 14 -19.06 -13.02 26.76
CA LYS A 14 -18.37 -11.95 27.48
C LYS A 14 -18.26 -10.65 26.69
N LEU A 15 -18.71 -10.62 25.43
CA LEU A 15 -18.74 -9.44 24.58
C LEU A 15 -19.98 -8.57 24.86
N TRP A 16 -20.30 -8.32 26.12
CA TRP A 16 -21.50 -7.58 26.49
C TRP A 16 -21.48 -6.14 25.94
N ILE A 17 -20.30 -5.52 25.81
CA ILE A 17 -20.14 -4.20 25.18
C ILE A 17 -20.62 -4.25 23.73
N TRP A 18 -20.27 -5.32 23.02
CA TRP A 18 -20.78 -5.54 21.68
C TRP A 18 -22.28 -5.88 21.73
N ARG A 19 -22.73 -6.88 22.48
CA ARG A 19 -24.14 -7.31 22.47
C ARG A 19 -25.14 -6.22 22.89
N VAL A 20 -24.78 -5.36 23.85
CA VAL A 20 -25.66 -4.32 24.40
C VAL A 20 -25.41 -2.95 23.75
N GLY A 21 -24.14 -2.57 23.57
CA GLY A 21 -23.77 -1.26 23.04
C GLY A 21 -23.84 -1.18 21.52
N PHE A 22 -23.64 -2.29 20.81
CA PHE A 22 -23.54 -2.29 19.36
C PHE A 22 -24.87 -2.06 18.63
N PRO A 23 -26.01 -2.68 19.00
CA PRO A 23 -27.28 -2.45 18.29
C PRO A 23 -27.73 -0.97 18.20
N PRO A 24 -27.73 -0.17 19.29
CA PRO A 24 -28.12 1.23 19.20
C PRO A 24 -27.12 2.07 18.39
N VAL A 25 -25.81 1.80 18.51
CA VAL A 25 -24.77 2.48 17.73
C VAL A 25 -24.89 2.14 16.25
N ARG A 26 -25.17 0.87 15.91
CA ARG A 26 -25.40 0.40 14.54
C ARG A 26 -26.64 1.08 13.94
N ALA A 27 -27.73 1.19 14.68
CA ALA A 27 -28.95 1.88 14.22
C ALA A 27 -28.69 3.37 13.95
N LEU A 28 -27.97 4.05 14.85
CA LEU A 28 -27.55 5.43 14.65
C LEU A 28 -26.63 5.58 13.43
N ALA A 29 -25.66 4.69 13.27
CA ALA A 29 -24.76 4.68 12.12
C ALA A 29 -25.53 4.49 10.80
N ALA A 30 -26.52 3.57 10.78
CA ALA A 30 -27.35 3.30 9.60
C ALA A 30 -28.18 4.52 9.21
N PHE A 31 -28.68 5.25 10.21
CA PHE A 31 -29.42 6.48 10.00
C PHE A 31 -28.54 7.63 9.48
N LEU A 32 -27.33 7.78 10.03
CA LEU A 32 -26.43 8.89 9.67
C LEU A 32 -25.70 8.66 8.34
N ALA A 33 -25.26 7.43 8.07
CA ALA A 33 -24.53 7.06 6.87
C ALA A 33 -24.93 5.64 6.43
N PRO A 34 -25.88 5.52 5.50
CA PRO A 34 -26.28 4.24 4.94
C PRO A 34 -25.10 3.50 4.32
N TRP A 35 -25.06 2.18 4.51
CA TRP A 35 -24.09 1.30 3.86
C TRP A 35 -24.79 0.24 3.00
N ARG A 36 -24.06 -0.27 2.01
CA ARG A 36 -24.44 -1.42 1.20
C ARG A 36 -23.43 -2.54 1.42
N LEU A 37 -23.95 -3.75 1.61
CA LEU A 37 -23.15 -4.96 1.72
C LEU A 37 -23.49 -5.87 0.54
N GLU A 38 -22.47 -6.26 -0.21
CA GLU A 38 -22.57 -7.21 -1.31
C GLU A 38 -21.73 -8.45 -1.01
N GLY A 39 -22.16 -9.62 -1.46
CA GLY A 39 -21.43 -10.88 -1.27
C GLY A 39 -21.50 -11.45 0.15
N ALA A 40 -22.50 -11.06 0.96
CA ALA A 40 -22.67 -11.53 2.34
C ALA A 40 -22.75 -13.07 2.45
N GLU A 41 -23.21 -13.74 1.39
CA GLU A 41 -23.24 -15.19 1.23
C GLU A 41 -21.86 -15.86 1.27
N ASN A 42 -20.78 -15.12 0.99
CA ASN A 42 -19.41 -15.62 1.03
C ASN A 42 -18.83 -15.73 2.44
N ILE A 43 -19.56 -15.26 3.46
CA ILE A 43 -19.11 -15.27 4.85
C ILE A 43 -19.40 -16.65 5.48
N PRO A 44 -18.41 -17.31 6.10
CA PRO A 44 -18.64 -18.50 6.89
C PRO A 44 -19.73 -18.31 7.94
N ARG A 45 -20.75 -19.18 7.92
CA ARG A 45 -21.84 -19.16 8.92
C ARG A 45 -21.41 -19.66 10.31
N SER A 46 -20.29 -20.36 10.39
CA SER A 46 -19.78 -20.95 11.62
C SER A 46 -18.28 -21.18 11.53
N GLY A 47 -17.60 -21.14 12.67
CA GLY A 47 -16.16 -21.38 12.76
C GLY A 47 -15.32 -20.13 12.52
N GLY A 48 -14.03 -20.25 12.85
CA GLY A 48 -13.08 -19.16 12.72
C GLY A 48 -12.66 -18.94 11.28
N TYR A 49 -12.53 -17.67 10.89
CA TYR A 49 -12.09 -17.28 9.56
C TYR A 49 -11.26 -16.01 9.61
N ILE A 50 -10.51 -15.76 8.54
CA ILE A 50 -9.61 -14.61 8.42
C ILE A 50 -10.24 -13.62 7.46
N LEU A 51 -10.80 -12.54 7.99
CA LEU A 51 -11.29 -11.43 7.18
C LEU A 51 -10.10 -10.52 6.84
N VAL A 52 -9.80 -10.31 5.56
CA VAL A 52 -8.72 -9.42 5.13
C VAL A 52 -9.31 -8.26 4.35
N ALA A 53 -9.11 -7.05 4.85
CA ALA A 53 -9.68 -5.83 4.27
C ALA A 53 -8.62 -4.75 4.01
N ASN A 54 -8.94 -3.84 3.09
CA ASN A 54 -8.19 -2.60 2.90
C ASN A 54 -8.41 -1.64 4.08
N HIS A 55 -7.43 -0.78 4.37
CA HIS A 55 -7.44 0.15 5.51
C HIS A 55 -7.22 1.61 5.10
N ILE A 56 -8.33 2.34 4.95
CA ILE A 56 -8.34 3.74 4.49
C ILE A 56 -8.66 4.68 5.66
N ASN A 57 -9.38 4.20 6.66
CA ASN A 57 -9.85 5.01 7.79
C ASN A 57 -9.80 4.24 9.10
N TRP A 58 -9.56 4.96 10.20
CA TRP A 58 -9.64 4.38 11.54
C TRP A 58 -11.04 3.87 11.89
N LYS A 59 -12.07 4.33 11.15
CA LYS A 59 -13.47 3.90 11.28
C LYS A 59 -13.80 2.62 10.51
N ASP A 60 -12.89 2.08 9.70
CA ASP A 60 -13.16 0.88 8.90
C ASP A 60 -13.55 -0.34 9.76
N PRO A 61 -12.84 -0.70 10.86
CA PRO A 61 -13.23 -1.85 11.67
C PRO A 61 -14.68 -1.76 12.21
N PRO A 62 -15.14 -0.63 12.79
CA PRO A 62 -16.55 -0.45 13.15
C PRO A 62 -17.52 -0.58 11.97
N TRP A 63 -17.22 0.01 10.80
CA TRP A 63 -18.09 -0.09 9.62
C TRP A 63 -18.25 -1.53 9.13
N ILE A 64 -17.16 -2.29 9.15
CA ILE A 64 -17.18 -3.71 8.79
C ILE A 64 -18.09 -4.47 9.73
N GLU A 65 -17.93 -4.31 11.05
CA GLU A 65 -18.81 -4.98 12.00
C GLU A 65 -20.28 -4.53 11.83
N PHE A 66 -20.55 -3.25 11.55
CA PHE A 66 -21.92 -2.75 11.37
C PHE A 66 -22.58 -3.38 10.13
N ALA A 67 -21.82 -3.57 9.08
CA ALA A 67 -22.29 -4.24 7.88
C ALA A 67 -22.55 -5.72 8.13
N LEU A 68 -21.59 -6.43 8.72
CA LEU A 68 -21.64 -7.88 8.91
C LEU A 68 -22.56 -8.33 10.05
N GLY A 69 -22.78 -7.47 11.04
CA GLY A 69 -23.72 -7.72 12.13
C GLY A 69 -23.24 -8.73 13.17
N HIS A 70 -21.95 -9.10 13.17
CA HIS A 70 -21.31 -9.90 14.22
C HIS A 70 -19.94 -9.32 14.58
N ALA A 71 -19.38 -9.73 15.72
CA ALA A 71 -18.10 -9.22 16.20
C ALA A 71 -16.90 -9.81 15.44
N ILE A 72 -15.85 -9.01 15.25
CA ILE A 72 -14.57 -9.43 14.63
C ILE A 72 -13.43 -9.04 15.56
N ARG A 73 -12.46 -9.94 15.75
CA ARG A 73 -11.28 -9.65 16.57
C ARG A 73 -10.22 -8.97 15.71
N TYR A 74 -9.76 -7.80 16.13
CA TYR A 74 -8.71 -7.07 15.42
C TYR A 74 -7.43 -7.00 16.23
N MET A 75 -6.31 -6.98 15.52
CA MET A 75 -5.00 -6.58 16.06
C MET A 75 -4.89 -5.05 16.03
N GLY A 76 -4.71 -4.43 17.20
CA GLY A 76 -4.57 -2.98 17.33
C GLY A 76 -3.18 -2.57 17.81
N LYS A 77 -2.72 -1.38 17.42
CA LYS A 77 -1.45 -0.81 17.87
C LYS A 77 -1.43 -0.77 19.41
N ARG A 78 -0.37 -1.33 20.03
CA ARG A 78 -0.26 -1.51 21.50
C ARG A 78 -0.56 -0.25 22.30
N GLU A 79 -0.10 0.90 21.83
CA GLU A 79 -0.24 2.21 22.46
C GLU A 79 -1.72 2.63 22.61
N LEU A 80 -2.62 2.13 21.74
CA LEU A 80 -4.06 2.34 21.88
C LEU A 80 -4.63 1.64 23.11
N PHE A 81 -4.02 0.53 23.53
CA PHE A 81 -4.44 -0.26 24.69
C PHE A 81 -3.97 0.33 26.02
N GLU A 82 -3.00 1.24 25.97
CA GLU A 82 -2.44 1.96 27.12
C GLU A 82 -3.27 3.21 27.44
N THR A 83 -4.02 3.73 26.46
CA THR A 83 -4.99 4.81 26.70
C THR A 83 -6.19 4.25 27.49
N PRO A 84 -6.56 4.79 28.67
CA PRO A 84 -7.53 4.15 29.57
C PRO A 84 -8.89 3.85 28.94
N VAL A 85 -9.53 4.87 28.34
CA VAL A 85 -10.87 4.74 27.75
C VAL A 85 -10.83 3.94 26.46
N ILE A 86 -9.89 4.27 25.55
CA ILE A 86 -9.75 3.58 24.26
C ILE A 86 -9.40 2.11 24.47
N GLY A 87 -8.41 1.83 25.31
CA GLY A 87 -7.98 0.47 25.62
C GLY A 87 -9.05 -0.36 26.32
N PHE A 88 -9.86 0.24 27.19
CA PHE A 88 -11.03 -0.42 27.77
C PHE A 88 -12.04 -0.84 26.71
N LEU A 89 -12.39 0.08 25.79
CA LEU A 89 -13.32 -0.21 24.69
C LEU A 89 -12.77 -1.28 23.74
N LEU A 90 -11.51 -1.16 23.32
CA LEU A 90 -10.84 -2.13 22.44
C LEU A 90 -10.82 -3.53 23.05
N ARG A 91 -10.47 -3.66 24.33
CA ARG A 91 -10.54 -4.94 25.04
C ARG A 91 -11.98 -5.44 25.15
N GLY A 92 -12.93 -4.55 25.39
CA GLY A 92 -14.36 -4.84 25.48
C GLY A 92 -14.98 -5.41 24.20
N ILE A 93 -14.45 -5.03 23.04
CA ILE A 93 -14.80 -5.58 21.73
C ILE A 93 -13.87 -6.74 21.31
N GLY A 94 -13.01 -7.24 22.21
CA GLY A 94 -12.13 -8.37 21.96
C GLY A 94 -10.94 -8.11 21.03
N ALA A 95 -10.58 -6.84 20.78
CA ALA A 95 -9.33 -6.52 20.11
C ALA A 95 -8.13 -6.79 21.05
N PHE A 96 -6.96 -7.09 20.46
CA PHE A 96 -5.74 -7.37 21.22
C PHE A 96 -4.52 -6.61 20.67
N PRO A 97 -3.54 -6.27 21.52
CA PRO A 97 -2.41 -5.43 21.13
C PRO A 97 -1.43 -6.19 20.23
N VAL A 98 -0.83 -5.45 19.29
CA VAL A 98 0.32 -5.87 18.48
C VAL A 98 1.40 -4.78 18.47
N ARG A 99 2.66 -5.19 18.53
CA ARG A 99 3.81 -4.31 18.26
C ARG A 99 4.04 -4.24 16.75
N ARG A 100 3.87 -3.05 16.17
CA ARG A 100 4.15 -2.81 14.74
C ARG A 100 5.65 -2.56 14.55
N GLY A 101 6.20 -2.96 13.40
CA GLY A 101 7.62 -2.82 13.09
C GLY A 101 8.51 -3.93 13.67
N GLU A 102 7.96 -4.84 14.46
CA GLU A 102 8.66 -6.01 15.02
C GLU A 102 7.90 -7.30 14.71
N ALA A 103 8.62 -8.43 14.68
CA ALA A 103 8.01 -9.75 14.60
C ALA A 103 7.34 -10.12 15.95
N ASP A 104 6.11 -9.65 16.17
CA ASP A 104 5.34 -9.92 17.39
C ASP A 104 4.74 -11.33 17.39
N ARG A 105 5.58 -12.31 17.74
CA ARG A 105 5.19 -13.72 17.86
C ARG A 105 4.05 -13.95 18.86
N ALA A 106 3.88 -13.09 19.86
CA ALA A 106 2.79 -13.22 20.82
C ALA A 106 1.45 -12.84 20.20
N ALA A 107 1.41 -11.75 19.43
CA ALA A 107 0.23 -11.35 18.67
C ALA A 107 -0.16 -12.41 17.62
N LEU A 108 0.81 -12.98 16.89
CA LEU A 108 0.54 -14.05 15.92
C LEU A 108 0.00 -15.33 16.60
N ARG A 109 0.50 -15.71 17.77
CA ARG A 109 -0.07 -16.81 18.55
C ARG A 109 -1.49 -16.51 19.01
N MET A 110 -1.77 -15.29 19.44
CA MET A 110 -3.13 -14.88 19.82
C MET A 110 -4.08 -14.94 18.63
N ALA A 111 -3.67 -14.49 17.46
CA ALA A 111 -4.41 -14.61 16.21
C ALA A 111 -4.78 -16.08 15.91
N LEU A 112 -3.84 -17.01 16.04
CA LEU A 112 -4.11 -18.43 15.87
C LEU A 112 -5.11 -18.97 16.90
N ASN A 113 -5.01 -18.53 18.16
CA ASN A 113 -5.95 -18.93 19.21
C ASN A 113 -7.37 -18.40 18.94
N VAL A 114 -7.52 -17.17 18.44
CA VAL A 114 -8.82 -16.59 18.04
C VAL A 114 -9.51 -17.48 17.01
N ILE A 115 -8.78 -17.86 15.96
CA ILE A 115 -9.29 -18.71 14.89
C ILE A 115 -9.64 -20.10 15.43
N ALA A 116 -8.76 -20.69 16.25
CA ALA A 116 -8.97 -22.01 16.85
C ALA A 116 -10.20 -22.04 17.79
N ALA A 117 -10.53 -20.92 18.42
CA ALA A 117 -11.73 -20.75 19.23
C ALA A 117 -13.01 -20.53 18.40
N GLY A 118 -12.93 -20.64 17.07
CA GLY A 118 -14.07 -20.49 16.18
C GLY A 118 -14.48 -19.03 15.91
N GLN A 119 -13.62 -18.05 16.25
CA GLN A 119 -13.95 -16.63 16.13
C GLN A 119 -13.37 -15.99 14.86
N PRO A 120 -14.06 -15.01 14.26
CA PRO A 120 -13.53 -14.23 13.14
C PRO A 120 -12.34 -13.37 13.56
N LEU A 121 -11.27 -13.41 12.77
CA LEU A 121 -10.09 -12.56 12.93
C LEU A 121 -9.99 -11.58 11.75
N GLY A 122 -9.95 -10.28 12.06
CA GLY A 122 -9.79 -9.21 11.10
C GLY A 122 -8.33 -8.82 10.91
N PHE A 123 -7.92 -8.72 9.66
CA PHE A 123 -6.62 -8.25 9.20
C PHE A 123 -6.76 -7.03 8.31
N PHE A 124 -5.95 -6.02 8.60
CA PHE A 124 -5.62 -4.94 7.68
C PHE A 124 -4.16 -5.16 7.27
N ALA A 125 -3.95 -5.91 6.19
CA ALA A 125 -2.63 -6.43 5.84
C ALA A 125 -1.61 -5.32 5.51
N GLU A 126 -2.09 -4.14 5.11
CA GLU A 126 -1.31 -2.91 4.88
C GLU A 126 -0.53 -2.43 6.13
N GLY A 127 -0.90 -2.85 7.34
CA GLY A 127 -0.18 -2.50 8.58
C GLY A 127 -0.34 -1.06 9.06
N HIS A 128 -0.62 -0.12 8.15
CA HIS A 128 -1.03 1.24 8.44
C HIS A 128 -2.17 1.67 7.51
N ARG A 129 -2.64 2.91 7.67
CA ARG A 129 -3.68 3.48 6.82
C ARG A 129 -3.04 4.02 5.55
N SER A 130 -3.72 3.87 4.42
CA SER A 130 -3.33 4.52 3.19
C SER A 130 -3.70 6.00 3.20
N GLU A 131 -2.70 6.89 3.05
CA GLU A 131 -2.92 8.33 2.94
C GLU A 131 -3.47 8.72 1.57
N SER A 132 -3.06 8.01 0.51
CA SER A 132 -3.56 8.17 -0.86
C SER A 132 -4.95 7.56 -1.07
N GLY A 133 -5.35 6.63 -0.20
CA GLY A 133 -6.66 5.93 -0.27
C GLY A 133 -6.65 4.76 -1.24
N GLN A 134 -5.45 4.39 -1.71
CA GLN A 134 -5.18 3.26 -2.56
C GLN A 134 -4.53 2.15 -1.74
N LEU A 135 -4.72 0.89 -2.14
CA LEU A 135 -4.03 -0.23 -1.50
C LEU A 135 -2.51 -0.06 -1.56
N ILE A 136 -1.88 -0.13 -0.40
CA ILE A 136 -0.43 -0.29 -0.30
C ILE A 136 -0.07 -1.76 -0.13
N ARG A 137 1.22 -2.07 -0.25
CA ARG A 137 1.71 -3.45 -0.15
C ARG A 137 1.40 -4.04 1.23
N GLY A 138 0.85 -5.24 1.25
CA GLY A 138 0.56 -5.96 2.48
C GLY A 138 1.79 -6.59 3.12
N HIS A 139 1.79 -6.72 4.44
CA HIS A 139 2.83 -7.39 5.21
C HIS A 139 2.60 -8.92 5.32
N PRO A 140 3.67 -9.72 5.44
CA PRO A 140 3.61 -11.20 5.40
C PRO A 140 2.91 -11.85 6.61
N GLY A 141 2.56 -11.07 7.66
CA GLY A 141 1.92 -11.61 8.87
C GLY A 141 0.58 -12.31 8.62
N VAL A 142 -0.19 -11.85 7.62
CA VAL A 142 -1.47 -12.49 7.25
C VAL A 142 -1.25 -13.86 6.62
N ALA A 143 -0.23 -14.01 5.76
CA ALA A 143 0.14 -15.29 5.16
C ALA A 143 0.50 -16.32 6.23
N TYR A 144 1.32 -15.94 7.22
CA TYR A 144 1.69 -16.83 8.32
C TYR A 144 0.46 -17.37 9.06
N VAL A 145 -0.48 -16.50 9.43
CA VAL A 145 -1.68 -16.93 10.16
C VAL A 145 -2.59 -17.78 9.28
N ALA A 146 -2.77 -17.43 8.01
CA ALA A 146 -3.58 -18.18 7.07
C ALA A 146 -3.04 -19.59 6.83
N GLN A 147 -1.75 -19.73 6.59
CA GLN A 147 -1.11 -21.02 6.35
C GLN A 147 -1.12 -21.90 7.60
N ARG A 148 -0.81 -21.32 8.77
CA ARG A 148 -0.69 -22.09 10.00
C ARG A 148 -2.02 -22.52 10.60
N SER A 149 -3.06 -21.70 10.45
CA SER A 149 -4.42 -22.05 10.87
C SER A 149 -5.16 -22.91 9.85
N GLY A 150 -4.82 -22.79 8.57
CA GLY A 150 -5.57 -23.39 7.47
C GLY A 150 -6.98 -22.83 7.31
N ALA A 151 -7.36 -21.77 8.04
CA ALA A 151 -8.72 -21.24 8.04
C ALA A 151 -9.11 -20.57 6.70
N PRO A 152 -10.42 -20.51 6.38
CA PRO A 152 -10.88 -19.76 5.22
C PRO A 152 -10.55 -18.28 5.36
N ILE A 153 -10.09 -17.69 4.27
CA ILE A 153 -9.76 -16.28 4.08
C ILE A 153 -10.92 -15.66 3.32
N VAL A 154 -11.47 -14.58 3.86
CA VAL A 154 -12.57 -13.81 3.30
C VAL A 154 -12.02 -12.44 2.87
N PRO A 155 -11.86 -12.17 1.57
CA PRO A 155 -11.41 -10.86 1.10
C PRO A 155 -12.57 -9.87 1.18
N LEU A 156 -12.31 -8.67 1.70
CA LEU A 156 -13.31 -7.61 1.85
C LEU A 156 -12.79 -6.27 1.35
N ALA A 157 -13.52 -5.64 0.44
CA ALA A 157 -13.26 -4.27 0.01
C ALA A 157 -14.21 -3.29 0.69
N VAL A 158 -13.66 -2.23 1.25
CA VAL A 158 -14.36 -1.09 1.84
C VAL A 158 -14.08 0.16 0.99
N SER A 159 -15.15 0.80 0.52
CA SER A 159 -15.08 2.04 -0.27
C SER A 159 -16.15 3.05 0.16
N GLY A 160 -15.97 4.31 -0.25
CA GLY A 160 -16.90 5.39 0.11
C GLY A 160 -16.77 5.92 1.54
N THR A 161 -15.81 5.46 2.35
CA THR A 161 -15.62 5.96 3.72
C THR A 161 -15.01 7.37 3.73
N PRO A 162 -15.64 8.37 4.39
CA PRO A 162 -15.14 9.75 4.35
C PRO A 162 -13.83 9.91 5.13
N ARG A 163 -12.76 10.40 4.48
CA ARG A 163 -11.60 10.95 5.19
C ARG A 163 -12.09 12.01 6.17
N ALA A 164 -11.55 11.99 7.39
CA ALA A 164 -12.08 12.61 8.62
C ALA A 164 -12.29 14.15 8.63
N ARG A 165 -12.98 14.74 7.66
CA ARG A 165 -13.51 16.11 7.74
C ARG A 165 -14.83 16.08 8.50
N LEU A 166 -14.82 16.65 9.71
CA LEU A 166 -16.02 16.96 10.49
C LEU A 166 -16.97 17.81 9.61
N GLY A 167 -18.06 17.20 9.14
CA GLY A 167 -19.03 17.83 8.24
C GLY A 167 -19.55 16.91 7.13
N ALA A 168 -18.79 15.87 6.76
CA ALA A 168 -19.11 14.97 5.64
C ALA A 168 -19.83 13.66 6.05
N PHE A 169 -20.49 13.63 7.22
CA PHE A 169 -21.22 12.45 7.69
C PHE A 169 -22.50 12.17 6.90
N TRP A 170 -23.07 13.20 6.30
CA TRP A 170 -24.38 13.13 5.66
C TRP A 170 -24.23 12.66 4.21
N ARG A 171 -24.80 11.49 3.87
CA ARG A 171 -25.03 10.97 2.50
C ARG A 171 -23.82 10.42 1.73
N ARG A 172 -22.92 9.67 2.36
CA ARG A 172 -21.92 8.86 1.64
C ARG A 172 -22.44 7.44 1.51
N ASP A 173 -22.46 6.89 0.29
CA ASP A 173 -22.73 5.47 0.07
C ASP A 173 -21.49 4.66 0.46
N ILE A 174 -21.47 4.17 1.70
CA ILE A 174 -20.41 3.24 2.15
C ILE A 174 -20.69 1.89 1.50
N LEU A 175 -19.73 1.37 0.74
CA LEU A 175 -19.89 0.11 0.03
C LEU A 175 -18.87 -0.90 0.54
N LEU A 176 -19.39 -2.04 1.00
CA LEU A 176 -18.63 -3.20 1.42
C LEU A 176 -18.90 -4.34 0.43
N ARG A 177 -17.86 -4.84 -0.22
CA ARG A 177 -17.94 -5.99 -1.13
C ARG A 177 -17.13 -7.14 -0.56
N VAL A 178 -17.80 -8.24 -0.26
CA VAL A 178 -17.20 -9.48 0.22
C VAL A 178 -16.94 -10.38 -0.98
N GLY A 179 -15.69 -10.77 -1.21
CA GLY A 179 -15.35 -11.72 -2.26
C GLY A 179 -15.48 -13.16 -1.80
N GLU A 180 -15.35 -14.08 -2.77
CA GLU A 180 -15.38 -15.51 -2.50
C GLU A 180 -14.28 -15.91 -1.51
N GLN A 181 -14.66 -16.74 -0.54
CA GLN A 181 -13.71 -17.26 0.44
C GLN A 181 -12.77 -18.29 -0.19
N PHE A 182 -11.53 -18.35 0.27
CA PHE A 182 -10.51 -19.28 -0.21
C PHE A 182 -9.55 -19.65 0.92
N ARG A 183 -8.77 -20.71 0.77
CA ARG A 183 -7.69 -21.05 1.71
C ARG A 183 -6.34 -20.66 1.11
N ALA A 184 -5.33 -20.50 1.98
CA ALA A 184 -3.97 -20.25 1.53
C ALA A 184 -3.43 -21.38 0.62
N SER A 185 -3.92 -22.61 0.80
CA SER A 185 -3.61 -23.77 -0.05
C SER A 185 -4.16 -23.68 -1.47
N ASP A 186 -5.15 -22.81 -1.70
CA ASP A 186 -5.83 -22.67 -3.00
C ASP A 186 -5.13 -21.62 -3.87
N LEU A 187 -4.04 -21.03 -3.38
CA LEU A 187 -3.25 -20.02 -4.07
C LEU A 187 -2.19 -20.67 -4.95
N ASP A 188 -2.15 -20.27 -6.21
CA ASP A 188 -1.10 -20.64 -7.16
C ASP A 188 0.14 -19.75 -6.97
N VAL A 189 0.81 -19.92 -5.83
CA VAL A 189 2.06 -19.25 -5.45
C VAL A 189 2.90 -20.21 -4.60
N ASP A 190 4.21 -19.98 -4.50
CA ASP A 190 5.05 -20.75 -3.58
C ASP A 190 4.58 -20.55 -2.13
N PRO A 191 4.14 -21.62 -1.43
CA PRO A 191 3.72 -21.51 -0.04
C PRO A 191 4.86 -21.10 0.92
N HIS A 192 6.12 -21.26 0.53
CA HIS A 192 7.26 -20.82 1.35
C HIS A 192 7.54 -19.33 1.22
N ASP A 193 6.99 -18.67 0.19
CA ASP A 193 7.05 -17.22 0.01
C ASP A 193 5.82 -16.56 0.66
N ALA A 194 5.97 -16.20 1.94
CA ALA A 194 4.93 -15.51 2.69
C ALA A 194 4.51 -14.17 2.06
N GLN A 195 5.41 -13.50 1.34
CA GLN A 195 5.08 -12.24 0.68
C GLN A 195 4.24 -12.49 -0.57
N ALA A 196 4.57 -13.50 -1.38
CA ALA A 196 3.78 -13.88 -2.55
C ALA A 196 2.35 -14.30 -2.16
N VAL A 197 2.21 -15.04 -1.05
CA VAL A 197 0.90 -15.41 -0.47
C VAL A 197 0.11 -14.17 -0.05
N THR A 198 0.73 -13.25 0.68
CA THR A 198 0.08 -11.98 1.05
C THR A 198 -0.34 -11.19 -0.20
N ASP A 199 0.54 -11.06 -1.19
CA ASP A 199 0.24 -10.33 -2.41
C ASP A 199 -0.91 -10.99 -3.20
N ALA A 200 -1.02 -12.32 -3.19
CA ALA A 200 -2.15 -13.03 -3.79
C ALA A 200 -3.48 -12.84 -3.04
N ILE A 201 -3.44 -12.69 -1.72
CA ILE A 201 -4.61 -12.29 -0.89
C ILE A 201 -5.02 -10.85 -1.23
N MET A 202 -4.05 -9.94 -1.27
CA MET A 202 -4.28 -8.52 -1.54
C MET A 202 -4.85 -8.27 -2.93
N ARG A 203 -4.40 -9.00 -3.96
CA ARG A 203 -4.98 -8.92 -5.32
C ARG A 203 -6.46 -9.29 -5.36
N ARG A 204 -6.92 -10.23 -4.51
CA ARG A 204 -8.35 -10.55 -4.41
C ARG A 204 -9.15 -9.40 -3.80
N ILE A 205 -8.59 -8.67 -2.84
CA ILE A 205 -9.19 -7.44 -2.31
C ILE A 205 -9.21 -6.36 -3.39
N ALA A 206 -8.11 -6.19 -4.12
CA ALA A 206 -8.00 -5.22 -5.21
C ALA A 206 -9.04 -5.46 -6.31
N ALA A 207 -9.34 -6.72 -6.64
CA ALA A 207 -10.37 -7.08 -7.61
C ALA A 207 -11.78 -6.61 -7.21
N LEU A 208 -12.05 -6.48 -5.90
CA LEU A 208 -13.31 -5.98 -5.35
C LEU A 208 -13.35 -4.45 -5.24
N LEU A 209 -12.21 -3.77 -5.39
CA LEU A 209 -12.10 -2.32 -5.30
C LEU A 209 -12.27 -1.63 -6.67
N PRO A 210 -12.77 -0.38 -6.67
CA PRO A 210 -12.69 0.50 -7.84
C PRO A 210 -11.24 0.63 -8.35
N PRO A 211 -11.01 0.71 -9.67
CA PRO A 211 -9.66 0.76 -10.26
C PRO A 211 -8.71 1.78 -9.63
N GLU A 212 -9.23 2.95 -9.27
CA GLU A 212 -8.50 4.06 -8.66
C GLU A 212 -8.02 3.78 -7.23
N MET A 213 -8.59 2.80 -6.54
CA MET A 213 -8.24 2.41 -5.16
C MET A 213 -7.33 1.18 -5.10
N ARG A 214 -7.03 0.54 -6.23
CA ARG A 214 -6.28 -0.73 -6.25
C ARG A 214 -4.79 -0.60 -5.98
N GLY A 215 -4.25 0.63 -6.06
CA GLY A 215 -2.85 0.95 -5.78
C GLY A 215 -1.87 -0.02 -6.44
N VAL A 216 -0.93 -0.56 -5.66
CA VAL A 216 0.11 -1.49 -6.14
C VAL A 216 -0.43 -2.82 -6.68
N TYR A 217 -1.73 -3.10 -6.52
CA TYR A 217 -2.41 -4.32 -6.97
C TYR A 217 -3.39 -4.08 -8.13
N ARG A 218 -3.27 -2.96 -8.85
CA ARG A 218 -4.14 -2.60 -9.98
C ARG A 218 -4.19 -3.65 -11.09
N SER A 219 -3.11 -4.41 -11.26
CA SER A 219 -2.99 -5.50 -12.23
C SER A 219 -3.49 -6.82 -11.63
N GLY A 220 -4.79 -7.09 -11.77
CA GLY A 220 -5.39 -8.37 -11.44
C GLY A 220 -5.48 -9.27 -12.67
N GLY A 221 -4.61 -10.27 -12.78
CA GLY A 221 -4.76 -11.40 -13.70
C GLY A 221 -3.49 -11.78 -14.46
N GLY A 222 -2.86 -12.88 -14.04
CA GLY A 222 -1.81 -13.57 -14.78
C GLY A 222 -0.39 -13.23 -14.31
N ALA A 223 0.36 -14.28 -13.98
CA ALA A 223 1.82 -14.41 -13.94
C ALA A 223 2.67 -13.23 -13.43
N VAL A 224 3.69 -13.53 -12.63
CA VAL A 224 4.93 -12.76 -12.63
C VAL A 224 5.50 -12.81 -14.05
N GLY A 225 5.03 -11.91 -14.91
CA GLY A 225 5.58 -11.60 -16.22
C GLY A 225 6.32 -10.28 -16.09
N LEU A 226 7.51 -10.22 -16.71
CA LEU A 226 8.34 -9.03 -16.78
C LEU A 226 7.49 -7.77 -17.05
N ALA A 227 7.69 -6.73 -16.25
CA ALA A 227 7.13 -5.40 -16.51
C ALA A 227 7.55 -4.98 -17.92
N LYS A 228 6.61 -4.51 -18.76
CA LYS A 228 6.87 -4.37 -20.21
C LYS A 228 7.18 -2.93 -20.65
N ARG A 229 6.94 -1.92 -19.80
CA ARG A 229 7.29 -0.54 -20.14
C ARG A 229 7.53 0.33 -18.92
N LEU A 230 8.73 0.92 -18.86
CA LEU A 230 9.06 2.04 -17.98
C LEU A 230 8.97 3.35 -18.77
N GLU A 231 8.35 4.37 -18.19
CA GLU A 231 8.33 5.73 -18.73
C GLU A 231 8.81 6.72 -17.68
N LEU A 232 9.72 7.61 -18.06
CA LEU A 232 10.16 8.73 -17.24
C LEU A 232 9.66 10.00 -17.91
N ARG A 233 8.86 10.80 -17.20
CA ARG A 233 8.30 12.06 -17.70
C ARG A 233 8.42 13.16 -16.66
N PHE A 234 8.17 14.38 -17.11
CA PHE A 234 8.20 15.56 -16.26
C PHE A 234 7.17 16.58 -16.71
N GLU A 235 6.57 17.28 -15.75
CA GLU A 235 5.50 18.25 -15.97
C GLU A 235 5.75 19.54 -15.16
N GLY A 236 5.21 20.66 -15.62
CA GLY A 236 5.31 21.94 -14.90
C GLY A 236 6.73 22.51 -14.82
N LEU A 237 7.46 22.51 -15.94
CA LEU A 237 8.81 23.08 -16.06
C LEU A 237 8.87 24.49 -15.48
N ARG A 238 9.86 24.75 -14.62
CA ARG A 238 10.10 26.09 -14.07
C ARG A 238 11.59 26.35 -13.84
N GLU A 239 11.92 27.64 -13.79
CA GLU A 239 13.21 28.17 -13.39
C GLU A 239 13.01 28.95 -12.06
N ASP A 240 13.79 28.65 -11.03
CA ASP A 240 13.78 29.36 -9.72
C ASP A 240 15.13 30.12 -9.54
N PRO A 241 15.14 31.35 -8.98
CA PRO A 241 15.46 32.62 -9.65
C PRO A 241 16.97 32.85 -9.99
N PRO A 242 17.35 34.02 -10.59
CA PRO A 242 18.05 34.07 -11.87
C PRO A 242 19.40 33.35 -11.93
N VAL A 243 19.49 32.40 -12.86
CA VAL A 243 20.71 31.65 -13.23
C VAL A 243 21.79 32.61 -13.74
N ARG A 244 22.94 32.65 -13.07
CA ARG A 244 24.11 33.46 -13.44
C ARG A 244 25.23 32.62 -14.08
N ASP A 245 25.28 31.32 -13.76
CA ASP A 245 26.26 30.36 -14.27
C ASP A 245 25.58 29.24 -15.06
N LYS A 246 26.24 28.74 -16.11
CA LYS A 246 25.79 27.59 -16.91
C LYS A 246 25.62 26.30 -16.07
N TYR A 247 26.34 26.15 -14.95
CA TYR A 247 26.19 24.97 -14.08
C TYR A 247 24.96 25.06 -13.18
N GLU A 248 24.47 26.26 -12.86
CA GLU A 248 23.22 26.43 -12.11
C GLU A 248 22.02 25.94 -12.91
N LEU A 249 22.09 25.89 -14.24
CA LEU A 249 21.06 25.29 -15.09
C LEU A 249 20.83 23.79 -14.82
N LEU A 250 21.82 23.09 -14.24
CA LEU A 250 21.65 21.67 -13.86
C LEU A 250 20.64 21.54 -12.72
N LEU A 251 20.74 22.41 -11.72
CA LEU A 251 20.00 22.33 -10.46
C LEU A 251 18.73 23.19 -10.44
N ARG A 252 18.73 24.33 -11.14
CA ARG A 252 17.66 25.35 -11.06
C ARG A 252 16.53 25.18 -12.07
N ILE A 253 16.66 24.22 -12.97
CA ILE A 253 15.56 23.83 -13.86
C ILE A 253 14.87 22.64 -13.22
N GLU A 254 13.72 22.92 -12.63
CA GLU A 254 12.93 21.97 -11.88
C GLU A 254 11.62 21.63 -12.61
N ALA A 255 11.10 20.45 -12.32
CA ALA A 255 9.75 20.04 -12.69
C ALA A 255 9.18 19.07 -11.66
N GLU A 256 7.92 18.73 -11.81
CA GLU A 256 7.37 17.51 -11.23
C GLU A 256 7.86 16.32 -12.05
N PHE A 257 8.64 15.43 -11.43
CA PHE A 257 9.16 14.22 -12.06
C PHE A 257 8.25 13.04 -11.76
N ILE A 258 7.96 12.26 -12.80
CA ILE A 258 7.08 11.09 -12.72
C ILE A 258 7.78 9.91 -13.40
N ALA A 259 8.03 8.84 -12.63
CA ALA A 259 8.35 7.53 -13.18
C ALA A 259 7.08 6.67 -13.15
N GLU A 260 6.76 6.07 -14.29
CA GLU A 260 5.58 5.23 -14.49
C GLU A 260 5.99 3.86 -15.03
N ALA A 261 5.46 2.79 -14.46
CA ALA A 261 5.64 1.43 -14.94
C ALA A 261 4.28 0.84 -15.33
N ASP A 262 4.14 0.42 -16.59
CA ASP A 262 2.92 -0.18 -17.13
C ASP A 262 1.63 0.63 -16.81
N GLY A 263 1.70 1.96 -16.92
CA GLY A 263 0.54 2.84 -16.64
C GLY A 263 0.33 3.17 -15.16
N VAL A 264 1.22 2.71 -14.27
CA VAL A 264 1.15 2.96 -12.84
C VAL A 264 2.28 3.89 -12.42
N VAL A 265 1.94 5.05 -11.88
CA VAL A 265 2.93 5.97 -11.30
C VAL A 265 3.59 5.28 -10.11
N ILE A 266 4.90 5.12 -10.19
CA ILE A 266 5.71 4.45 -9.17
C ILE A 266 6.47 5.45 -8.34
N LEU A 267 6.94 6.54 -8.93
CA LEU A 267 7.60 7.62 -8.22
C LEU A 267 7.10 8.95 -8.78
N GLU A 268 6.68 9.83 -7.90
CA GLU A 268 6.26 11.19 -8.20
C GLU A 268 7.00 12.11 -7.23
N GLN A 269 7.76 13.07 -7.75
CA GLN A 269 8.59 13.96 -6.96
C GLN A 269 8.44 15.40 -7.45
N PRO A 270 7.95 16.32 -6.61
CA PRO A 270 7.93 17.73 -6.94
C PRO A 270 9.35 18.32 -6.78
N HIS A 271 9.65 19.42 -7.48
CA HIS A 271 10.95 20.11 -7.37
C HIS A 271 12.15 19.25 -7.79
N PHE A 272 12.04 18.50 -8.88
CA PHE A 272 13.07 17.60 -9.35
C PHE A 272 14.00 18.27 -10.39
N SER A 273 15.32 18.20 -10.17
CA SER A 273 16.34 18.73 -11.10
C SER A 273 16.41 17.91 -12.39
N ILE A 274 15.57 18.25 -13.37
CA ILE A 274 15.39 17.41 -14.57
C ILE A 274 16.62 17.39 -15.48
N VAL A 275 17.39 18.49 -15.52
CA VAL A 275 18.58 18.63 -16.38
C VAL A 275 19.74 17.86 -15.78
N GLU A 276 19.90 17.89 -14.45
CA GLU A 276 20.84 17.06 -13.72
C GLU A 276 20.56 15.57 -13.94
N LEU A 277 19.31 15.13 -13.75
CA LEU A 277 18.93 13.74 -14.01
C LEU A 277 19.22 13.33 -15.45
N ALA A 278 18.87 14.17 -16.44
CA ALA A 278 19.16 13.88 -17.84
C ALA A 278 20.67 13.77 -18.12
N SER A 279 21.48 14.60 -17.48
CA SER A 279 22.94 14.53 -17.57
C SER A 279 23.48 13.21 -17.00
N GLN A 280 23.05 12.82 -15.80
CA GLN A 280 23.50 11.58 -15.17
C GLN A 280 23.01 10.33 -15.92
N LEU A 281 21.75 10.32 -16.39
CA LEU A 281 21.22 9.25 -17.24
C LEU A 281 22.00 9.14 -18.56
N SER A 282 22.36 10.27 -19.17
CA SER A 282 23.20 10.25 -20.38
C SER A 282 24.55 9.59 -20.12
N MET A 283 25.21 9.89 -18.99
CA MET A 283 26.48 9.26 -18.63
C MET A 283 26.32 7.76 -18.39
N TRP A 284 25.22 7.36 -17.77
CA TRP A 284 24.90 5.95 -17.58
C TRP A 284 24.66 5.23 -18.91
N LEU A 285 23.94 5.85 -19.85
CA LEU A 285 23.73 5.32 -21.20
C LEU A 285 25.06 5.20 -21.98
N GLU A 286 25.94 6.20 -21.92
CA GLU A 286 27.28 6.17 -22.53
C GLU A 286 28.17 5.05 -21.97
N SER A 287 28.02 4.72 -20.69
CA SER A 287 28.72 3.57 -20.08
C SER A 287 28.23 2.21 -20.59
N GLY A 288 27.22 2.24 -21.47
CA GLY A 288 26.52 1.07 -21.94
C GLY A 288 25.61 0.50 -20.86
N ALA A 289 25.08 1.28 -19.92
CA ALA A 289 24.06 0.85 -18.95
C ALA A 289 24.32 -0.54 -18.34
N ALA A 290 25.59 -0.82 -18.00
CA ALA A 290 26.04 -2.15 -17.61
C ALA A 290 25.98 -2.39 -16.09
N THR A 291 25.99 -1.29 -15.32
CA THR A 291 26.00 -1.26 -13.86
C THR A 291 24.77 -0.56 -13.33
N ASP A 292 24.55 -0.67 -12.03
CA ASP A 292 23.49 0.06 -11.33
C ASP A 292 23.59 1.57 -11.61
N PHE A 293 22.42 2.19 -11.73
CA PHE A 293 22.26 3.64 -11.80
C PHE A 293 21.74 4.12 -10.45
N ASN A 294 22.37 5.13 -9.87
CA ASN A 294 21.87 5.84 -8.69
C ASN A 294 21.88 7.32 -9.02
N TYR A 295 20.70 7.94 -8.94
CA TYR A 295 20.56 9.37 -9.03
C TYR A 295 20.67 9.96 -7.63
N GLU A 296 21.82 10.59 -7.41
CA GLU A 296 22.12 11.40 -6.24
C GLU A 296 22.09 12.85 -6.73
N SER A 297 21.09 13.61 -6.30
CA SER A 297 21.05 15.06 -6.54
C SER A 297 22.14 15.72 -5.70
N MET A 298 22.81 16.74 -6.23
CA MET A 298 23.77 17.54 -5.47
C MET A 298 23.17 18.18 -4.19
N ASP A 299 21.86 18.34 -4.13
CA ASP A 299 21.13 18.94 -3.01
C ASP A 299 20.50 17.89 -2.05
N ALA A 300 20.71 16.59 -2.30
CA ALA A 300 20.13 15.51 -1.51
C ALA A 300 21.18 14.55 -0.93
N GLU A 301 21.01 14.15 0.34
CA GLU A 301 21.89 13.18 1.01
C GLU A 301 21.54 11.71 0.69
N GLU A 302 20.40 11.45 0.05
CA GLU A 302 19.84 10.11 -0.20
C GLU A 302 19.47 9.91 -1.68
N ILE A 303 19.50 8.65 -2.16
CA ILE A 303 19.26 8.30 -3.57
C ILE A 303 17.77 8.41 -3.92
N ILE A 304 17.45 9.35 -4.80
CA ILE A 304 16.05 9.69 -5.12
C ILE A 304 15.48 8.75 -6.20
N LEU A 305 16.31 8.27 -7.12
CA LEU A 305 15.94 7.29 -8.15
C LEU A 305 17.10 6.33 -8.38
N TRP A 306 16.84 5.03 -8.47
CA TRP A 306 17.87 4.06 -8.83
C TRP A 306 17.33 2.97 -9.75
N PHE A 307 18.25 2.44 -10.56
CA PHE A 307 18.07 1.21 -11.34
C PHE A 307 19.10 0.19 -10.87
N ARG A 308 18.67 -0.93 -10.28
CA ARG A 308 19.57 -1.92 -9.68
C ARG A 308 19.34 -3.29 -10.28
N LYS A 309 20.42 -4.02 -10.56
CA LYS A 309 20.33 -5.37 -11.10
C LYS A 309 19.97 -6.38 -10.01
N SER A 310 18.95 -7.19 -10.26
CA SER A 310 18.43 -8.18 -9.31
C SER A 310 18.03 -9.45 -10.04
N GLY A 311 18.68 -10.59 -9.73
CA GLY A 311 18.26 -11.91 -10.24
C GLY A 311 18.25 -12.07 -11.77
N GLY A 312 19.06 -11.30 -12.51
CA GLY A 312 19.09 -11.31 -13.98
C GLY A 312 18.19 -10.29 -14.67
N THR A 313 17.32 -9.62 -13.91
CA THR A 313 16.48 -8.49 -14.34
C THR A 313 16.92 -7.19 -13.67
N TRP A 314 16.24 -6.08 -13.98
CA TRP A 314 16.44 -4.79 -13.36
C TRP A 314 15.25 -4.38 -12.50
N ASP A 315 15.54 -3.77 -11.37
CA ASP A 315 14.59 -3.18 -10.45
C ASP A 315 14.72 -1.65 -10.51
N VAL A 316 13.60 -0.95 -10.37
CA VAL A 316 13.53 0.52 -10.35
C VAL A 316 12.92 0.94 -9.02
N GLY A 317 13.54 1.91 -8.33
CA GLY A 317 13.04 2.36 -7.05
C GLY A 317 13.66 3.66 -6.57
N SER A 318 13.42 3.95 -5.29
CA SER A 318 13.89 5.14 -4.59
C SER A 318 14.22 4.76 -3.15
N ASP A 319 15.33 5.27 -2.60
CA ASP A 319 15.65 5.03 -1.19
C ASP A 319 14.82 5.95 -0.27
N TRP A 320 14.30 7.08 -0.79
CA TRP A 320 13.32 7.95 -0.11
C TRP A 320 11.96 7.28 0.06
N HIS A 321 11.61 6.39 -0.86
CA HIS A 321 10.33 5.69 -0.90
C HIS A 321 10.58 4.18 -1.06
N PRO A 322 11.01 3.47 -0.01
CA PRO A 322 11.39 2.05 -0.11
C PRO A 322 10.25 1.14 -0.57
N ASP A 323 9.00 1.62 -0.50
CA ASP A 323 7.81 0.91 -0.95
C ASP A 323 7.55 1.02 -2.47
N VAL A 324 8.27 1.88 -3.20
CA VAL A 324 8.05 2.12 -4.64
C VAL A 324 8.83 1.19 -5.59
N VAL A 325 9.48 0.17 -5.03
CA VAL A 325 10.32 -0.74 -5.81
C VAL A 325 9.48 -1.56 -6.79
N GLN A 326 9.67 -1.30 -8.08
CA GLN A 326 9.22 -2.15 -9.17
C GLN A 326 10.32 -3.08 -9.61
N ARG A 327 9.96 -4.32 -9.96
CA ARG A 327 10.93 -5.38 -10.26
C ARG A 327 10.70 -6.00 -11.62
N GLY A 328 11.76 -6.56 -12.18
CA GLY A 328 11.64 -7.46 -13.33
C GLY A 328 11.61 -6.77 -14.70
N PHE A 329 12.25 -5.61 -14.84
CA PHE A 329 12.42 -4.95 -16.14
C PHE A 329 13.57 -5.58 -16.94
N GLU A 330 13.46 -5.58 -18.27
CA GLU A 330 14.61 -5.85 -19.12
C GLU A 330 15.51 -4.63 -19.22
N ARG A 331 16.81 -4.87 -19.41
CA ARG A 331 17.78 -3.78 -19.61
C ARG A 331 17.39 -2.86 -20.76
N ALA A 332 16.79 -3.41 -21.82
CA ALA A 332 16.35 -2.65 -22.98
C ALA A 332 15.28 -1.62 -22.62
N ASP A 333 14.34 -1.97 -21.74
CA ASP A 333 13.25 -1.08 -21.31
C ASP A 333 13.79 0.13 -20.55
N LEU A 334 14.76 -0.09 -19.65
CA LEU A 334 15.42 1.00 -18.92
C LEU A 334 16.19 1.92 -19.86
N ILE A 335 16.91 1.34 -20.83
CA ILE A 335 17.64 2.11 -21.84
C ILE A 335 16.67 2.95 -22.68
N GLU A 336 15.54 2.40 -23.09
CA GLU A 336 14.53 3.11 -23.87
C GLU A 336 13.92 4.28 -23.07
N ALA A 337 13.52 4.03 -21.82
CA ALA A 337 12.96 5.04 -20.93
C ALA A 337 13.95 6.19 -20.67
N ALA A 338 15.18 5.86 -20.29
CA ALA A 338 16.24 6.83 -20.03
C ALA A 338 16.59 7.61 -21.32
N SER A 339 16.70 6.94 -22.45
CA SER A 339 17.02 7.59 -23.73
C SER A 339 15.91 8.55 -24.17
N THR A 340 14.65 8.19 -23.93
CA THR A 340 13.49 9.04 -24.24
C THR A 340 13.50 10.29 -23.37
N TYR A 341 13.73 10.13 -22.07
CA TYR A 341 13.87 11.25 -21.12
C TYR A 341 15.01 12.19 -21.53
N VAL A 342 16.21 11.65 -21.76
CA VAL A 342 17.42 12.40 -22.16
C VAL A 342 17.20 13.20 -23.45
N ARG A 343 16.46 12.63 -24.43
CA ARG A 343 16.09 13.34 -25.67
C ARG A 343 15.06 14.45 -25.44
N ALA A 344 14.09 14.23 -24.56
CA ALA A 344 12.99 15.17 -24.32
C ALA A 344 13.45 16.44 -23.58
N VAL A 345 14.35 16.32 -22.61
CA VAL A 345 14.73 17.45 -21.73
C VAL A 345 15.26 18.67 -22.50
N PRO A 346 16.28 18.59 -23.38
CA PRO A 346 16.76 19.77 -24.11
C PRO A 346 15.72 20.42 -25.01
N ILE A 347 14.80 19.61 -25.57
CA ILE A 347 13.72 20.09 -26.44
C ILE A 347 12.71 20.90 -25.61
N ARG A 348 12.23 20.32 -24.51
CA ARG A 348 11.23 20.94 -23.63
C ARG A 348 11.78 22.18 -22.93
N VAL A 349 13.02 22.13 -22.43
CA VAL A 349 13.69 23.29 -21.81
C VAL A 349 13.82 24.46 -22.79
N ARG A 350 14.17 24.19 -24.05
CA ARG A 350 14.24 25.24 -25.08
C ARG A 350 12.87 25.80 -25.45
N GLN A 351 11.84 24.95 -25.50
CA GLN A 351 10.48 25.34 -25.84
C GLN A 351 9.81 26.16 -24.74
N ASP A 352 9.90 25.69 -23.49
CA ASP A 352 9.12 26.24 -22.37
C ASP A 352 9.85 27.36 -21.63
N LEU A 353 11.19 27.32 -21.56
CA LEU A 353 12.02 28.29 -20.80
C LEU A 353 12.99 29.10 -21.68
N HIS A 354 13.05 28.84 -22.98
CA HIS A 354 13.97 29.51 -23.91
C HIS A 354 15.46 29.40 -23.51
N ARG A 355 15.84 28.33 -22.81
CA ARG A 355 17.24 28.03 -22.42
C ARG A 355 17.81 26.91 -23.29
N ASP A 356 19.13 26.92 -23.53
CA ASP A 356 19.82 25.81 -24.20
C ASP A 356 20.70 25.03 -23.22
N VAL A 357 20.26 23.81 -22.91
CA VAL A 357 20.96 22.87 -22.01
C VAL A 357 21.66 21.75 -22.78
N SER A 358 21.69 21.79 -24.12
CA SER A 358 22.22 20.70 -24.95
C SER A 358 23.70 20.41 -24.74
N LYS A 359 24.46 21.36 -24.17
CA LYS A 359 25.88 21.18 -23.83
C LYS A 359 26.10 20.53 -22.46
N LEU A 360 25.07 20.52 -21.62
CA LEU A 360 25.11 19.94 -20.27
C LEU A 360 24.73 18.47 -20.28
N ILE A 361 23.93 18.06 -21.26
CA ILE A 361 23.51 16.68 -21.48
C ILE A 361 24.31 16.17 -22.67
N LYS A 362 25.23 15.23 -22.43
CA LYS A 362 25.96 14.59 -23.53
C LYS A 362 24.97 13.80 -24.39
N ARG A 363 25.32 13.54 -25.65
CA ARG A 363 24.48 12.72 -26.52
C ARG A 363 25.01 11.29 -26.45
N PRO A 364 24.20 10.32 -25.99
CA PRO A 364 24.61 8.92 -25.93
C PRO A 364 24.83 8.31 -27.32
#